data_AF-A0A6B2DI47-F1
#
_entry.id   AF-A0A6B2DI47-F1
#
_cell.length_a   1.000
_cell.length_b   1.000
_cell.length_c   1.000
_cell.angle_alpha   90.00
_cell.angle_beta   90.00
_cell.angle_gamma   90.00
#
_symmetry.space_group_name_H-M   'P 1'
#
loop_
_entity.id
_entity.type
_entity.pdbx_description
1 polymer ?
#
loop_
_entity_poly.entity_id
_entity_poly.type
_entity_poly.pdbx_seq_one_letter_code
_entity_poly.pdbx_strand_id
1 'polypeptide(L)' 'AGRPGGGGRGVRGMAERAAVLGGELSAGRVDERWEVVVRVPWGSGR' A
#
# COMPACT_ATOMS: atom_id res chain seq x y z
N ALA A 1 16.41 5.64 -15.32
CA ALA A 1 15.43 4.74 -14.69
C ALA A 1 15.60 4.82 -13.17
N GLY A 2 14.68 5.48 -12.47
CA GLY A 2 14.75 5.61 -11.01
C GLY A 2 14.50 4.25 -10.35
N ARG A 3 15.34 3.87 -9.38
CA ARG A 3 15.16 2.66 -8.55
C ARG A 3 13.73 2.66 -7.99
N PRO A 4 13.01 1.53 -7.95
CA PRO A 4 11.74 1.45 -7.22
C PRO A 4 12.07 1.72 -5.76
N GLY A 5 11.91 2.98 -5.35
CA GLY A 5 12.16 3.42 -4.00
C GLY A 5 11.14 2.73 -3.13
N GLY A 6 11.53 1.59 -2.56
CA GLY A 6 10.77 0.91 -1.53
C GLY A 6 10.40 1.98 -0.51
N GLY A 7 9.10 2.22 -0.38
CA GLY A 7 8.58 3.28 0.49
C GLY A 7 9.19 3.16 1.88
N GLY A 8 9.39 4.31 2.54
CA GLY A 8 10.00 4.35 3.87
C GLY A 8 9.31 3.41 4.86
N ARG A 9 9.94 3.15 6.02
CA ARG A 9 9.47 2.16 7.01
C ARG A 9 7.97 2.24 7.33
N GLY A 10 7.38 3.44 7.30
CA GLY A 10 5.93 3.64 7.45
C GLY A 10 5.08 2.97 6.36
N VAL A 11 5.45 3.11 5.09
CA VAL A 11 4.76 2.49 3.94
C VAL A 11 4.88 0.97 4.00
N ARG A 12 6.07 0.46 4.35
CA ARG A 12 6.28 -0.97 4.57
C ARG A 12 5.34 -1.51 5.67
N GLY A 13 5.29 -0.85 6.82
CA GLY A 13 4.39 -1.26 7.90
C GLY A 13 2.90 -1.17 7.53
N MET A 14 2.51 -0.23 6.67
CA MET A 14 1.15 -0.17 6.14
C MET A 14 0.86 -1.35 5.21
N ALA A 15 1.81 -1.74 4.35
CA ALA A 15 1.64 -2.89 3.47
C ALA A 15 1.51 -4.19 4.27
N GLU A 16 2.35 -4.36 5.30
CA GLU A 16 2.27 -5.50 6.23
C GLU A 16 0.89 -5.58 6.92
N ARG A 17 0.33 -4.46 7.37
CA ARG A 17 -1.02 -4.42 7.98
C ARG A 17 -2.15 -4.67 6.98
N ALA A 18 -2.04 -4.14 5.75
CA ALA A 18 -3.03 -4.42 4.70
C ALA A 18 -3.08 -5.92 4.40
N ALA A 19 -1.92 -6.59 4.33
CA ALA A 19 -1.83 -8.02 4.10
C ALA A 19 -2.47 -8.85 5.22
N VAL A 20 -2.33 -8.45 6.49
CA VAL A 20 -3.03 -9.09 7.63
C VAL A 20 -4.55 -9.06 7.46
N LEU A 21 -5.08 -8.00 6.86
CA LEU A 21 -6.52 -7.86 6.56
C LEU A 21 -6.94 -8.54 5.24
N GLY A 22 -6.05 -9.30 4.59
CA GLY A 22 -6.31 -9.90 3.27
C GLY A 22 -6.42 -8.86 2.15
N GLY A 23 -5.86 -7.66 2.37
CA GLY A 23 -5.85 -6.56 1.43
C GLY A 23 -4.50 -6.33 0.77
N GLU A 24 -4.46 -5.31 -0.08
CA GLU A 24 -3.31 -4.92 -0.88
C GLU A 24 -3.01 -3.43 -0.69
N LEU A 25 -1.73 -3.08 -0.82
CA LEU A 25 -1.26 -1.69 -0.79
C LEU A 25 -0.37 -1.42 -2.00
N SER A 26 -0.57 -0.26 -2.62
CA SER A 26 0.37 0.33 -3.57
C SER A 26 0.77 1.72 -3.10
N ALA A 27 2.04 2.09 -3.29
CA ALA A 27 2.55 3.41 -2.98
C ALA A 27 3.57 3.83 -4.02
N GLY A 28 3.44 5.05 -4.53
CA GLY A 28 4.30 5.52 -5.60
C GLY A 28 3.85 6.84 -6.21
N ARG A 29 4.64 7.32 -7.17
CA ARG A 29 4.29 8.49 -7.98
C ARG A 29 3.20 8.10 -8.98
N VAL A 30 2.12 8.88 -9.03
CA VAL A 30 1.06 8.80 -10.04
C VAL A 30 0.84 10.23 -10.55
N ASP A 31 1.09 10.46 -11.84
CA ASP A 31 1.12 11.80 -12.44
C ASP A 31 2.00 12.77 -11.63
N GLU A 32 1.44 13.95 -11.31
CA GLU A 32 2.07 14.99 -10.52
C GLU A 32 1.89 14.83 -9.00
N ARG A 33 1.36 13.70 -8.53
CA ARG A 33 1.16 13.42 -7.08
C ARG A 33 1.85 12.15 -6.61
N TRP A 34 2.11 12.08 -5.31
CA TRP A 34 2.55 10.85 -4.66
C TRP A 34 1.35 10.26 -3.93
N GLU A 35 1.10 8.98 -4.13
CA GLU A 35 -0.09 8.30 -3.63
C GLU A 35 0.24 7.10 -2.77
N VAL A 36 -0.68 6.81 -1.85
CA VAL A 36 -0.83 5.52 -1.18
C VAL A 36 -2.27 5.08 -1.40
N VAL A 37 -2.45 3.91 -1.99
CA VAL A 37 -3.77 3.31 -2.22
C VAL A 37 -3.83 1.97 -1.48
N VAL A 38 -4.85 1.81 -0.64
CA VAL A 38 -5.12 0.59 0.11
C VAL A 38 -6.45 0.02 -0.34
N ARG A 39 -6.47 -1.28 -0.64
CA ARG A 39 -7.69 -2.04 -0.90
C ARG A 39 -7.80 -3.14 0.14
N VAL A 40 -8.86 -3.12 0.93
CA VAL A 40 -9.14 -4.15 1.93
C VAL A 40 -10.55 -4.67 1.74
N PRO A 41 -10.80 -5.98 1.96
CA PRO A 41 -12.14 -6.51 2.02
C PRO A 41 -12.96 -5.74 3.07
N TRP A 42 -14.18 -5.35 2.72
CA TRP A 42 -15.12 -4.70 3.64
C TRP A 42 -16.40 -5.52 3.72
N GLY A 43 -16.80 -5.92 4.93
CA GLY A 43 -17.88 -6.88 5.16
C GLY A 43 -17.38 -8.22 5.71
N SER A 44 -18.32 -9.08 6.11
CA SER A 44 -18.04 -10.28 6.92
C SER A 44 -17.15 -11.28 6.19
N GLY A 45 -15.84 -11.19 6.46
CA GLY A 45 -15.08 -12.40 6.74
C GLY A 45 -15.90 -13.21 7.75
N ARG A 46 -16.09 -14.48 7.43
CA ARG A 46 -16.90 -15.43 8.19
C ARG A 46 -16.66 -15.33 9.71
#